data_AF-A0A971GKQ5-F1
#
_entry.id   AF-A0A971GKQ5-F1
#
_cell.length_a   1.000
_cell.length_b   1.000
_cell.length_c   1.000
_cell.angle_alpha   90.00
_cell.angle_beta   90.00
_cell.angle_gamma   90.00
#
_symmetry.space_group_name_H-M   'P 1'
#
loop_
_entity.id
_entity.type
_entity.pdbx_description
1 polymer ?
#
loop_
_entity_poly.entity_id
_entity_poly.type
_entity_poly.pdbx_seq_one_letter_code
_entity_poly.pdbx_strand_id
1 'polypeptide(L)' 'MASIKGTKTEQNLLKAFAGESQARNRYNYFAGQAKKEGLEQIAAFFEETALNEKEHAKRFF' A
#
# COMPACT_ATOMS: atom_id res chain seq x y z
N MET A 1 -6.24 19.53 -16.67
CA MET A 1 -4.96 19.59 -15.94
C MET A 1 -3.83 19.65 -16.95
N ALA A 2 -2.75 20.40 -16.66
CA ALA A 2 -1.54 20.38 -17.49
C ALA A 2 -0.84 19.02 -17.38
N SER A 3 -0.06 18.64 -18.40
CA SER A 3 0.77 17.44 -18.36
C SER A 3 1.77 17.51 -17.21
N ILE A 4 1.92 16.42 -16.47
CA ILE A 4 2.91 16.30 -15.38
C ILE A 4 4.20 15.59 -15.82
N LYS A 5 4.31 15.20 -17.09
CA LYS A 5 5.46 14.46 -17.61
C LYS A 5 6.76 15.26 -17.45
N GLY A 6 7.79 14.62 -16.89
CA GLY A 6 9.09 15.23 -16.59
C GLY A 6 9.14 16.09 -15.33
N THR A 7 8.01 16.27 -14.63
CA THR A 7 7.97 17.11 -13.43
C THR A 7 8.40 16.34 -12.18
N LYS A 8 8.75 17.08 -11.11
CA LYS A 8 8.96 16.50 -9.77
C LYS A 8 7.70 15.81 -9.25
N THR A 9 6.51 16.26 -9.65
CA THR A 9 5.23 15.64 -9.27
C THR A 9 5.11 14.23 -9.84
N GLU A 10 5.42 14.02 -11.11
CA GLU A 10 5.42 12.67 -11.72
C GLU A 10 6.40 11.73 -10.98
N GLN A 11 7.62 12.19 -10.71
CA GLN A 11 8.61 11.40 -9.97
C GLN A 11 8.14 11.05 -8.56
N ASN A 12 7.49 12.00 -7.87
CA ASN A 12 6.94 11.77 -6.53
C ASN A 12 5.78 10.78 -6.56
N LEU A 13 4.90 10.84 -7.57
CA LEU A 13 3.80 9.89 -7.72
C LEU A 13 4.32 8.47 -7.99
N LEU A 14 5.34 8.31 -8.85
CA LEU A 14 5.99 7.01 -9.07
C LEU A 14 6.62 6.45 -7.79
N LYS A 15 7.28 7.30 -7.00
CA LYS A 15 7.82 6.91 -5.68
C LYS A 15 6.74 6.51 -4.70
N ALA A 16 5.64 7.26 -4.66
CA ALA A 16 4.48 6.93 -3.82
C ALA A 16 3.91 5.56 -4.21
N PHE A 17 3.66 5.32 -5.50
CA PHE A 17 3.18 4.03 -5.99
C PHE A 17 4.08 2.85 -5.62
N ALA A 18 5.40 3.01 -5.76
CA ALA A 18 6.35 2.01 -5.32
C ALA A 18 6.29 1.78 -3.80
N GLY A 19 6.15 2.87 -3.02
CA GLY A 19 5.99 2.84 -1.57
C GLY A 19 4.73 2.08 -1.14
N GLU A 20 3.57 2.43 -1.68
CA GLU A 20 2.28 1.80 -1.36
C GLU A 20 2.24 0.34 -1.78
N SER A 21 2.83 0.00 -2.94
CA SER A 21 2.95 -1.39 -3.40
C SER A 21 3.78 -2.23 -2.43
N GLN A 22 4.88 -1.68 -1.91
CA GLN A 22 5.69 -2.36 -0.91
C GLN A 22 4.98 -2.41 0.46
N ALA A 23 4.26 -1.36 0.84
CA ALA A 23 3.48 -1.31 2.08
C ALA A 23 2.40 -2.39 2.12
N ARG A 24 1.61 -2.51 1.04
CA ARG A 24 0.65 -3.61 0.86
C ARG A 24 1.25 -4.99 1.12
N ASN A 25 2.41 -5.28 0.54
CA ASN A 25 3.06 -6.57 0.71
C ASN A 25 3.51 -6.80 2.17
N ARG A 26 4.08 -5.77 2.82
CA ARG A 26 4.46 -5.86 4.24
C ARG A 26 3.26 -6.10 5.14
N TYR A 27 2.15 -5.38 4.92
CA TYR A 27 0.94 -5.57 5.72
C TYR A 27 0.34 -6.97 5.55
N ASN A 28 0.36 -7.54 4.34
CA ASN A 28 -0.02 -8.95 4.16
C ASN A 28 0.87 -9.92 4.94
N TYR A 29 2.19 -9.67 5.00
CA TYR A 29 3.08 -10.48 5.82
C TYR A 29 2.79 -10.35 7.32
N PHE A 30 2.51 -9.13 7.79
CA PHE A 30 2.15 -8.89 9.19
C PHE A 30 0.81 -9.52 9.56
N ALA A 31 -0.18 -9.49 8.65
CA ALA A 31 -1.42 -10.24 8.83
C ALA A 31 -1.15 -11.74 8.99
N GLY A 32 -0.32 -12.31 8.12
CA GLY A 32 0.09 -13.72 8.21
C GLY A 32 0.79 -14.06 9.52
N GLN A 33 1.61 -13.15 10.05
CA GLN A 33 2.25 -13.33 11.35
C GLN A 33 1.24 -13.22 12.51
N ALA A 34 0.35 -12.24 12.48
CA ALA A 34 -0.69 -12.06 13.49
C ALA A 34 -1.62 -13.29 13.58
N LYS A 35 -1.97 -13.92 12.45
CA LYS A 35 -2.73 -15.19 12.42
C LYS A 35 -1.98 -16.33 13.13
N LYS A 36 -0.67 -16.45 12.92
CA LYS A 36 0.14 -17.49 13.60
C LYS A 36 0.18 -17.31 15.11
N GLU A 37 0.03 -16.08 15.59
CA GLU A 37 0.00 -15.73 17.01
C GLU A 37 -1.42 -15.78 17.61
N GLY A 38 -2.45 -16.13 16.82
CA GLY A 38 -3.85 -16.17 17.26
C GLY A 38 -4.49 -14.78 17.43
N LEU A 39 -3.88 -13.74 16.87
CA LEU A 39 -4.32 -12.35 16.97
C LEU A 39 -5.26 -11.99 15.81
N GLU A 40 -6.40 -12.67 15.71
CA GLU A 40 -7.30 -12.61 14.54
C GLU A 40 -7.77 -11.18 14.19
N GLN A 41 -8.12 -10.37 15.19
CA GLN A 41 -8.56 -8.99 14.95
C GLN A 41 -7.43 -8.12 14.39
N ILE A 42 -6.19 -8.33 14.86
CA ILE A 42 -5.02 -7.59 14.39
C ILE A 42 -4.67 -8.03 12.96
N ALA A 43 -4.80 -9.33 12.66
CA ALA A 43 -4.64 -9.82 11.30
C ALA A 43 -5.63 -9.16 10.33
N ALA A 44 -6.91 -9.06 10.72
CA ALA A 44 -7.93 -8.40 9.93
C ALA A 44 -7.61 -6.92 9.67
N PHE A 45 -7.11 -6.19 10.67
CA PHE A 45 -6.68 -4.80 10.47
C PHE A 45 -5.50 -4.68 9.50
N PHE A 46 -4.53 -5.58 9.56
CA PHE A 46 -3.44 -5.58 8.58
C PHE A 46 -3.91 -5.92 7.16
N GLU A 47 -4.85 -6.85 6.99
CA GLU A 47 -5.44 -7.16 5.68
C GLU A 47 -6.23 -5.97 5.12
N GLU A 48 -7.06 -5.32 5.95
CA GLU A 48 -7.79 -4.11 5.57
C GLU A 48 -6.82 -2.98 5.18
N THR A 49 -5.76 -2.79 5.95
CA THR A 49 -4.73 -1.78 5.64
C THR A 49 -4.03 -2.10 4.32
N ALA A 50 -3.70 -3.37 4.06
CA ALA A 50 -3.12 -3.79 2.78
C ALA A 50 -4.06 -3.53 1.58
N LEU A 51 -5.38 -3.64 1.78
CA LEU A 51 -6.37 -3.27 0.78
C LEU A 51 -6.44 -1.76 0.58
N ASN A 52 -6.33 -0.97 1.63
CA ASN A 52 -6.28 0.49 1.53
C ASN A 52 -5.05 0.95 0.71
N GLU A 53 -3.86 0.38 0.97
CA GLU A 53 -2.66 0.74 0.18
C GLU A 53 -2.77 0.35 -1.29
N LYS A 54 -3.49 -0.73 -1.60
CA LYS A 54 -3.82 -1.08 -2.99
C LYS A 54 -4.64 0.03 -3.65
N GLU A 55 -5.66 0.56 -2.96
CA GLU A 55 -6.50 1.62 -3.50
C GLU A 55 -5.76 2.97 -3.57
N HIS A 56 -4.85 3.25 -2.62
CA HIS A 56 -3.93 4.40 -2.72
C HIS A 56 -3.06 4.33 -3.97
N ALA A 57 -2.44 3.17 -4.24
CA ALA A 57 -1.63 2.95 -5.43
C ALA A 57 -2.44 3.08 -6.73
N LYS A 58 -3.64 2.47 -6.77
CA LYS A 58 -4.53 2.46 -7.95
C LYS A 58 -5.11 3.83 -8.31
N ARG A 59 -5.23 4.73 -7.34
CA ARG A 59 -5.80 6.06 -7.62
C ARG A 59 -4.94 6.88 -8.57
N PHE A 60 -3.64 6.60 -8.62
CA PHE A 60 -2.68 7.35 -9.45
C PHE A 60 -2.11 6.54 -10.63
N PHE A 61 -2.32 5.21 -10.69
CA PHE A 61 -1.79 4.28 -11.70
C PHE A 61 -2.79 3.18 -12.03
#